data_AF-A0A2R6X9S2-F1
#
_entry.id   AF-A0A2R6X9S2-F1
#
_cell.length_a   1.000
_cell.length_b   1.000
_cell.length_c   1.000
_cell.angle_alpha   90.00
_cell.angle_beta   90.00
_cell.angle_gamma   90.00
#
_symmetry.space_group_name_H-M   'P 1'
#
loop_
_entity.id
_entity.type
_entity.pdbx_description
1 polymer ?
#
loop_
_entity_poly.entity_id
_entity_poly.type
_entity_poly.pdbx_seq_one_letter_code
_entity_poly.pdbx_strand_id
1 'polypeptide(L)'
;MFKKFTSEEISAQNQVKASVQRKIRQSISEEYPDLEPILDELLPKKSPLIVAKCQNHINLVVVNNVPLFFNVRDGPYMPTLRLLHQYPSIMKMLRVDRGAIKFVLAGANIMCPGLTSAGGALDEEVPAEAPVNGCECKLVAVCN
;
A
#
# COMPACT_ATOMS: atom_id res chain seq x y z
N MET A 1 5.62 9.69 2.80
CA MET A 1 5.88 8.60 3.77
C MET A 1 7.29 8.02 3.68
N PHE A 2 7.86 7.68 2.52
CA PHE A 2 9.18 7.00 2.43
C PHE A 2 10.30 7.79 1.71
N LYS A 3 10.23 9.13 1.64
CA LYS A 3 11.15 9.95 0.81
C LYS A 3 12.62 9.94 1.30
N LYS A 4 12.87 9.60 2.56
CA LYS A 4 14.21 9.52 3.17
C LYS A 4 14.41 8.22 3.97
N PHE A 5 13.73 7.13 3.61
CA PHE A 5 13.80 5.90 4.38
C PHE A 5 15.19 5.26 4.27
N THR A 6 15.98 5.32 5.34
CA THR A 6 17.26 4.62 5.47
C THR A 6 17.11 3.40 6.38
N SER A 7 18.04 2.45 6.30
CA SER A 7 18.06 1.24 7.14
C SER A 7 18.11 1.54 8.65
N GLU A 8 18.50 2.76 9.02
CA GLU A 8 18.60 3.26 10.39
C GLU A 8 17.22 3.61 11.01
N GLU A 9 16.18 3.76 10.19
CA GLU A 9 14.82 4.07 10.65
C GLU A 9 14.04 2.83 11.10
N ILE A 10 14.60 1.63 10.96
CA ILE A 10 13.99 0.37 11.43
C ILE A 10 14.31 0.19 12.90
N SER A 11 13.33 0.48 13.76
CA SER A 11 13.48 0.41 15.22
C SER A 11 13.54 -1.03 15.74
N ALA A 12 12.74 -1.95 15.18
CA ALA A 12 12.73 -3.35 15.60
C ALA A 12 12.09 -4.24 14.53
N GLN A 13 12.58 -5.47 14.41
CA GLN A 13 11.94 -6.52 13.60
C GLN A 13 11.44 -7.62 14.53
N ASN A 14 10.13 -7.83 14.57
CA ASN A 14 9.50 -8.82 15.44
C ASN A 14 8.86 -9.92 14.60
N GLN A 15 9.21 -11.17 14.89
CA GLN A 15 8.48 -12.30 14.32
C GLN A 15 7.10 -12.39 14.97
N VAL A 16 6.08 -12.45 14.12
CA VAL A 16 4.69 -12.44 14.53
C VAL A 16 4.26 -13.84 14.95
N LYS A 17 3.54 -13.91 16.08
CA LYS A 17 2.93 -15.16 16.57
C LYS A 17 1.80 -15.58 15.64
N ALA A 18 1.56 -16.89 15.51
CA ALA A 18 0.54 -17.45 14.61
C ALA A 18 -0.88 -16.86 14.80
N SER A 19 -1.25 -16.48 16.03
CA SER A 19 -2.52 -15.79 16.33
C SER A 19 -2.63 -14.44 15.62
N VAL A 20 -1.59 -13.61 15.70
CA VAL A 20 -1.58 -12.29 15.08
C VAL A 20 -1.46 -12.40 13.56
N GLN A 21 -0.72 -13.39 13.05
CA GLN A 21 -0.66 -13.68 11.61
C GLN A 21 -2.06 -13.97 11.03
N ARG A 22 -2.90 -14.73 11.73
CA ARG A 22 -4.29 -14.98 11.31
C ARG A 22 -5.13 -13.69 11.29
N LYS A 23 -4.95 -12.82 12.29
CA LYS A 23 -5.65 -11.53 12.33
C LYS A 23 -5.26 -10.62 11.16
N ILE A 24 -3.96 -10.48 10.88
CA ILE A 24 -3.47 -9.68 9.75
C ILE A 24 -4.04 -10.23 8.44
N ARG A 25 -4.02 -11.55 8.28
CA ARG A 25 -4.57 -12.23 7.10
C ARG A 25 -6.05 -11.91 6.90
N GLN A 26 -6.84 -11.95 7.97
CA GLN A 26 -8.26 -11.63 7.96
C GLN A 26 -8.51 -10.17 7.60
N SER A 27 -7.79 -9.23 8.21
CA SER A 27 -7.92 -7.80 7.90
C SER A 27 -7.60 -7.51 6.43
N ILE A 28 -6.57 -8.14 5.86
CA ILE A 28 -6.22 -7.96 4.45
C ILE A 28 -7.28 -8.57 3.52
N SER A 29 -7.86 -9.73 3.85
CA SER A 29 -8.93 -10.32 3.03
C SER A 29 -10.22 -9.50 3.08
N GLU A 30 -10.50 -8.85 4.20
CA GLU A 30 -11.64 -7.94 4.35
C GLU A 30 -11.45 -6.66 3.53
N GLU A 31 -10.23 -6.11 3.49
CA GLU A 31 -9.91 -4.89 2.73
C GLU A 31 -9.77 -5.15 1.21
N TYR A 32 -9.22 -6.30 0.80
CA TYR A 32 -8.94 -6.65 -0.59
C TYR A 32 -9.48 -8.05 -0.92
N PRO A 33 -10.79 -8.19 -1.21
CA PRO A 33 -11.40 -9.49 -1.50
C PRO A 33 -10.80 -10.15 -2.76
N ASP A 34 -10.39 -9.35 -3.75
CA ASP A 34 -9.77 -9.85 -4.98
C ASP A 34 -8.40 -10.52 -4.74
N LEU A 35 -7.78 -10.29 -3.57
CA LEU A 35 -6.52 -10.91 -3.20
C LEU A 35 -6.69 -12.31 -2.60
N GLU A 36 -7.90 -12.70 -2.19
CA GLU A 36 -8.18 -13.96 -1.48
C GLU A 36 -7.53 -15.22 -2.12
N PRO A 37 -7.61 -15.46 -3.45
CA PRO A 37 -6.99 -16.64 -4.05
C PRO A 37 -5.45 -16.60 -4.05
N ILE A 38 -4.86 -15.40 -4.04
CA ILE A 38 -3.40 -15.18 -4.11
C ILE A 38 -2.80 -15.06 -2.70
N LEU A 39 -3.64 -14.75 -1.71
CA LEU A 39 -3.25 -14.51 -0.33
C LEU A 39 -2.58 -15.73 0.32
N ASP A 40 -2.92 -16.95 -0.12
CA ASP A 40 -2.25 -18.19 0.31
C ASP A 40 -0.82 -18.32 -0.22
N GLU A 41 -0.55 -17.79 -1.42
CA GLU A 41 0.78 -17.75 -2.02
C GLU A 41 1.64 -16.63 -1.41
N LEU A 42 1.04 -15.45 -1.20
CA LEU A 42 1.71 -14.28 -0.63
C LEU A 42 2.00 -14.44 0.87
N LEU A 43 1.03 -14.98 1.63
CA LEU A 43 1.11 -15.15 3.08
C LEU A 43 0.95 -16.64 3.46
N PRO A 44 1.97 -17.47 3.23
CA PRO A 44 1.90 -18.89 3.55
C PRO A 44 1.75 -19.08 5.06
N LYS A 45 0.76 -19.90 5.46
CA LYS A 45 0.47 -20.21 6.88
C LYS A 45 1.65 -20.82 7.65
N LYS A 46 2.61 -21.42 6.92
CA LYS A 46 3.81 -22.06 7.48
C LYS A 46 5.02 -21.13 7.54
N SER A 47 5.00 -20.01 6.82
CA SER A 47 6.12 -19.08 6.78
C SER A 47 6.10 -18.17 8.01
N PRO A 48 7.25 -17.91 8.64
CA PRO A 48 7.35 -16.85 9.64
C PRO A 48 7.03 -15.51 8.98
N LEU A 49 6.13 -14.75 9.59
CA LEU A 49 5.81 -13.38 9.19
C LEU A 49 6.55 -12.44 10.13
N ILE A 50 7.26 -11.46 9.58
CA ILE A 50 8.05 -10.49 10.33
C ILE A 50 7.37 -9.14 10.22
N VAL A 51 7.14 -8.46 11.34
CA VAL A 51 6.70 -7.06 11.37
C VAL A 51 7.87 -6.19 11.77
N ALA A 52 8.33 -5.38 10.82
CA ALA A 52 9.35 -4.36 11.03
C ALA A 52 8.68 -3.05 11.47
N LYS A 53 8.95 -2.64 12.70
CA LYS A 53 8.52 -1.35 13.24
C LYS A 53 9.53 -0.29 12.84
N CYS A 54 9.05 0.77 12.21
CA CYS A 54 9.86 1.89 11.78
C CYS A 54 9.50 3.16 12.58
N GLN A 55 10.37 4.16 12.50
CA GLN A 55 10.09 5.50 13.00
C GLN A 55 8.81 6.07 12.35
N ASN A 56 8.08 6.92 13.07
CA ASN A 56 6.75 7.47 12.70
C ASN A 56 5.55 6.51 12.83
N HIS A 57 5.66 5.45 13.65
CA HIS A 57 4.59 4.47 13.87
C HIS A 57 4.17 3.74 12.58
N ILE A 58 5.15 3.44 11.74
CA ILE A 58 4.95 2.65 10.53
C ILE A 58 5.29 1.19 10.85
N ASN A 59 4.36 0.29 10.59
CA ASN A 59 4.53 -1.15 10.72
C ASN A 59 4.62 -1.76 9.33
N LEU A 60 5.75 -2.37 8.98
CA LEU A 60 5.96 -3.06 7.71
C LEU A 60 5.76 -4.56 7.89
N VAL A 61 4.92 -5.18 7.08
CA VAL A 61 4.71 -6.63 7.02
C VAL A 61 5.66 -7.21 5.97
N VAL A 62 6.61 -8.02 6.43
CA VAL A 62 7.65 -8.63 5.63
C VAL A 62 7.51 -10.14 5.67
N VAL A 63 7.50 -10.77 4.50
CA VAL A 63 7.46 -12.22 4.33
C VAL A 63 8.57 -12.61 3.37
N ASN A 64 9.37 -13.62 3.71
CA ASN A 64 10.52 -14.07 2.90
C ASN A 64 11.47 -12.92 2.51
N ASN A 65 11.75 -12.00 3.44
CA ASN A 65 12.55 -10.79 3.23
C ASN A 65 11.99 -9.80 2.19
N VAL A 66 10.73 -9.96 1.77
CA VAL A 66 10.04 -9.03 0.86
C VAL A 66 8.94 -8.28 1.63
N PRO A 67 8.93 -6.94 1.64
CA PRO A 67 7.86 -6.15 2.22
C PRO A 67 6.62 -6.20 1.32
N LEU A 68 5.51 -6.70 1.87
CA LEU A 68 4.26 -6.87 1.11
C LEU A 68 3.23 -5.80 1.47
N PHE A 69 3.07 -5.51 2.75
CA PHE A 69 2.11 -4.52 3.25
C PHE A 69 2.76 -3.59 4.27
N PHE A 70 2.17 -2.42 4.46
CA PHE A 70 2.52 -1.52 5.55
C PHE A 70 1.26 -0.93 6.18
N ASN A 71 1.38 -0.54 7.43
CA ASN A 71 0.32 0.06 8.22
C ASN A 71 0.91 1.29 8.94
N VAL A 72 0.12 2.35 9.07
CA VAL A 72 0.49 3.55 9.82
C VAL A 72 -0.45 3.71 11.01
N ARG A 73 0.09 3.76 12.23
CA ARG A 73 -0.67 3.98 13.49
C ARG A 73 -1.92 3.08 13.65
N ASP A 74 -1.81 1.81 13.27
CA ASP A 74 -2.91 0.83 13.28
C ASP A 74 -4.09 1.18 12.35
N GLY A 75 -3.83 1.92 11.27
CA GLY A 75 -4.76 2.17 10.17
C GLY A 75 -4.95 0.96 9.23
N PRO A 76 -5.53 1.16 8.04
CA PRO A 76 -5.69 0.08 7.05
C PRO A 76 -4.33 -0.44 6.53
N TYR A 77 -4.31 -1.70 6.08
CA TYR A 77 -3.11 -2.28 5.47
C TYR A 77 -2.98 -1.82 4.02
N MET A 78 -1.92 -1.08 3.73
CA MET A 78 -1.62 -0.62 2.39
C MET A 78 -0.61 -1.54 1.71
N PRO A 79 -0.87 -2.04 0.49
CA PRO A 79 0.09 -2.87 -0.22
C PRO A 79 1.31 -2.07 -0.64
N THR A 80 2.45 -2.72 -0.78
CA THR A 80 3.63 -2.08 -1.38
C THR A 80 3.45 -1.93 -2.89
N LEU A 81 4.14 -0.96 -3.47
CA LEU A 81 4.09 -0.73 -4.91
C LEU A 81 4.50 -1.96 -5.72
N ARG A 82 5.45 -2.74 -5.20
CA ARG A 82 5.90 -3.98 -5.85
C ARG A 82 4.76 -4.99 -5.98
N LEU A 83 3.91 -5.10 -4.94
CA LEU A 83 2.74 -5.98 -4.98
C LEU A 83 1.70 -5.46 -5.99
N LEU A 84 1.46 -4.16 -5.99
CA LEU A 84 0.55 -3.51 -6.93
C LEU A 84 0.96 -3.67 -8.40
N HIS A 85 2.26 -3.66 -8.69
CA HIS A 85 2.75 -3.87 -10.06
C HIS A 85 2.52 -5.31 -10.55
N GLN A 86 2.48 -6.28 -9.64
CA GLN A 86 2.17 -7.67 -9.97
C GLN A 86 0.66 -7.88 -10.13
N TYR A 87 -0.14 -7.19 -9.31
CA TYR A 87 -1.59 -7.33 -9.28
C TYR A 87 -2.25 -5.94 -9.36
N PRO A 88 -2.37 -5.36 -10.56
CA PRO A 88 -2.94 -4.03 -10.74
C PRO A 88 -4.44 -3.97 -10.46
N SER A 89 -5.13 -5.11 -10.49
CA SER A 89 -6.59 -5.20 -10.29
C SER A 89 -7.04 -5.05 -8.84
N ILE A 90 -6.12 -5.04 -7.87
CA ILE A 90 -6.47 -5.05 -6.43
C ILE A 90 -6.98 -3.70 -5.92
N MET A 91 -6.76 -2.63 -6.69
CA MET A 91 -7.22 -1.28 -6.34
C MET A 91 -7.61 -0.51 -7.59
N LYS A 92 -8.56 0.42 -7.41
CA LYS A 92 -8.97 1.35 -8.47
C LYS A 92 -7.79 2.22 -8.89
N MET A 93 -7.63 2.37 -10.21
CA MET A 93 -6.56 3.16 -10.79
C MET A 93 -7.01 4.58 -11.09
N LEU A 94 -6.21 5.55 -10.68
CA LEU A 94 -6.37 6.96 -11.00
C LEU A 94 -5.32 7.38 -12.02
N ARG A 95 -5.79 8.01 -13.09
CA ARG A 95 -4.91 8.56 -14.11
C ARG A 95 -4.71 10.05 -13.86
N VAL A 96 -3.43 10.45 -13.86
CA VAL A 96 -3.01 11.83 -13.61
C VAL A 96 -2.39 12.40 -14.88
N ASP A 97 -2.52 13.70 -15.07
CA ASP A 97 -1.90 14.41 -16.20
C ASP A 97 -0.36 14.28 -16.22
N ARG A 98 0.22 14.35 -17.43
CA ARG A 98 1.67 14.32 -17.66
C ARG A 98 2.42 15.40 -16.90
N GLY A 99 1.83 16.58 -16.75
CA GLY A 99 2.44 17.70 -16.02
C GLY A 99 2.61 17.43 -14.52
N ALA A 100 1.78 16.55 -13.95
CA ALA A 100 1.76 16.24 -12.53
C ALA A 100 2.65 15.06 -12.14
N ILE A 101 3.05 14.20 -13.09
CA ILE A 101 3.94 13.05 -12.88
C ILE A 101 5.19 13.42 -12.07
N LYS A 102 5.89 14.49 -12.46
CA LYS A 102 7.14 14.93 -11.78
C LYS A 102 6.91 15.25 -10.29
N PHE A 103 5.75 15.80 -9.96
CA PHE A 103 5.40 16.15 -8.59
C PHE A 103 4.93 14.93 -7.80
N VAL A 104 4.17 14.05 -8.44
CA VAL A 104 3.79 12.75 -7.87
C VAL A 104 5.03 11.96 -7.52
N LEU A 105 6.00 11.81 -8.43
CA LEU A 105 7.29 11.16 -8.19
C LEU A 105 8.10 11.84 -7.07
N ALA A 106 8.02 13.15 -6.94
CA ALA A 106 8.62 13.89 -5.82
C ALA A 106 7.91 13.67 -4.47
N GLY A 107 6.74 13.04 -4.47
CA GLY A 107 5.94 12.72 -3.28
C GLY A 107 4.94 13.81 -2.90
N ALA A 108 4.57 14.67 -3.84
CA ALA A 108 3.49 15.63 -3.66
C ALA A 108 2.12 14.93 -3.75
N ASN A 109 1.13 15.54 -3.11
CA ASN A 109 -0.26 15.12 -3.21
C ASN A 109 -0.82 15.50 -4.60
N ILE A 110 -1.77 14.70 -5.10
CA ILE A 110 -2.47 14.99 -6.35
C ILE A 110 -3.61 15.96 -6.04
N MET A 111 -3.65 17.08 -6.75
CA MET A 111 -4.72 18.09 -6.64
C MET A 111 -5.78 17.84 -7.72
N CYS A 112 -7.02 18.27 -7.47
CA CYS A 112 -8.16 18.07 -8.37
C CYS A 112 -7.90 18.42 -9.85
N PRO A 113 -7.18 19.51 -10.20
CA PRO A 113 -6.90 19.84 -11.60
C PRO A 113 -6.09 18.76 -12.34
N GLY A 114 -5.29 17.97 -11.62
CA GLY A 114 -4.52 16.87 -12.20
C GLY A 114 -5.37 15.66 -12.62
N LEU A 115 -6.59 15.55 -12.09
CA LEU A 115 -7.54 14.45 -12.33
C LEU A 115 -8.62 14.81 -13.35
N THR A 116 -9.01 16.09 -13.44
CA THR A 116 -10.06 16.58 -14.35
C THR A 116 -9.54 17.12 -15.69
N SER A 117 -8.22 17.10 -15.89
CA SER A 117 -7.60 17.47 -17.16
C SER A 117 -7.90 16.44 -18.28
N ALA A 118 -7.66 16.80 -19.54
CA ALA A 118 -7.85 15.89 -20.68
C ALA A 118 -7.00 14.60 -20.61
N GLY A 119 -5.93 14.59 -19.79
CA GLY A 119 -5.09 13.42 -19.54
C GLY A 119 -5.41 12.68 -18.24
N GLY A 120 -6.25 13.27 -17.37
CA GLY A 120 -6.70 12.70 -16.12
C GLY A 120 -7.95 11.85 -16.31
N ALA A 121 -8.08 10.79 -15.51
CA ALA A 121 -9.27 9.97 -15.45
C ALA A 121 -9.56 9.60 -14.00
N LEU A 122 -10.79 9.87 -13.58
CA LEU A 122 -11.33 9.57 -12.27
C LEU A 122 -12.42 8.51 -12.46
N ASP A 123 -12.29 7.34 -11.83
CA ASP A 123 -13.41 6.41 -11.70
C ASP A 123 -14.42 7.00 -10.70
N GLU A 124 -15.68 7.13 -11.10
CA GLU A 124 -16.72 7.90 -10.37
C GLU A 124 -17.15 7.27 -9.02
N GLU A 125 -16.62 6.10 -8.66
CA GLU A 125 -17.03 5.33 -7.49
C GLU A 125 -15.90 5.15 -6.45
N VAL A 126 -15.13 6.20 -6.17
CA VAL A 126 -14.13 6.15 -5.08
C VAL A 126 -14.68 6.91 -3.87
N PRO A 127 -15.02 6.22 -2.75
CA PRO A 127 -15.40 6.92 -1.53
C PRO A 127 -14.22 7.71 -0.95
N ALA A 128 -14.52 8.82 -0.27
CA ALA A 128 -13.52 9.59 0.47
C ALA A 128 -12.77 8.65 1.44
N GLU A 129 -11.46 8.81 1.55
CA GLU A 129 -10.58 7.96 2.37
C GLU A 129 -10.26 6.55 1.84
N ALA A 130 -10.70 6.19 0.62
CA ALA A 130 -10.26 4.94 0.00
C ALA A 130 -8.81 5.03 -0.53
N PRO A 131 -7.99 3.98 -0.33
CA PRO A 131 -6.69 3.88 -0.97
C PRO A 131 -6.86 3.63 -2.47
N VAL A 132 -6.09 4.35 -3.28
CA VAL A 132 -6.19 4.32 -4.73
C VAL A 132 -4.81 4.22 -5.35
N ASN A 133 -4.72 3.54 -6.49
CA ASN A 133 -3.45 3.34 -7.19
C ASN A 133 -3.27 4.41 -8.27
N GLY A 134 -2.16 5.14 -8.30
CA GLY A 134 -1.87 6.07 -9.39
C GLY A 134 -1.25 5.37 -10.59
N CYS A 135 -1.56 5.81 -11.81
CA CYS A 135 -1.02 5.25 -13.07
C CYS A 135 0.52 5.21 -13.17
N GLU A 136 1.26 5.89 -12.29
CA GLU A 136 2.71 5.73 -12.20
C GLU A 136 3.17 5.61 -10.75
N CYS A 137 3.45 4.37 -10.37
CA CYS A 137 4.43 4.03 -9.35
C CYS A 137 4.20 4.60 -7.94
N LYS A 138 2.97 5.01 -7.58
CA LYS A 138 2.64 5.39 -6.20
C LYS A 138 1.27 4.93 -5.76
N LEU A 139 1.24 4.35 -4.56
CA LEU A 139 0.05 4.29 -3.74
C LEU A 139 -0.37 5.73 -3.46
N VAL A 140 -1.47 6.17 -4.06
CA VAL A 140 -1.98 7.52 -3.89
C VAL A 140 -2.75 7.51 -2.58
N ALA A 141 -2.29 8.38 -1.68
CA ALA A 141 -2.92 8.62 -0.39
C ALA A 141 -4.40 8.99 -0.57
N VAL A 142 -5.20 8.58 0.42
CA VAL A 142 -6.54 9.08 0.76
C VAL A 142 -6.82 10.44 0.13
N CYS A 143 -7.72 10.48 -0.86
CA CYS A 143 -8.32 11.72 -1.31
C CYS A 143 -9.11 12.30 -0.13
N ASN A 144 -8.57 13.36 0.47
CA ASN A 144 -9.28 14.28 1.37
C ASN A 144 -9.97 15.37 0.56
#